data_AF-A0AAV8ZJ54-F1
#
_entry.id   AF-A0AAV8ZJ54-F1
#
_cell.length_a   1.000
_cell.length_b   1.000
_cell.length_c   1.000
_cell.angle_alpha   90.00
_cell.angle_beta   90.00
_cell.angle_gamma   90.00
#
_symmetry.space_group_name_H-M   'P 1'
#
loop_
_entity.id
_entity.type
_entity.pdbx_description
1 polymer ?
#
loop_
_entity_poly.entity_id
_entity_poly.type
_entity_poly.pdbx_seq_one_letter_code
_entity_poly.pdbx_strand_id
1 'polypeptide(L)'
;MVDRKGPVIHEGTDFTQIFISIFVLVITLVLFILYKRRKSSRQGILLTGLCDSGKTLIYSQLIYNKNVQTHTSIKENIGSYLNTNDTLKIVDIPGHERLRDKFFEQYKGIAKGIVFVVDSLTLQQDIRDAAEFLYNILVDPVVLSNCPSLLILCNKQDQTFAKGGTAVKSIFEKELNTLRITKSKQLDSVDPKVKKAAMLGNPDEDFDFAALRVKVDIAESYAYHKNGSADIEGLKKWLARF
;
A
#
# COMPACT_ATOMS: atom_id res chain seq x y z
N MET A 1 -17.76 -14.11 -84.38
CA MET A 1 -16.82 -13.51 -83.40
C MET A 1 -17.02 -12.01 -83.41
N VAL A 2 -17.71 -11.44 -82.40
CA VAL A 2 -17.42 -10.12 -81.81
C VAL A 2 -18.07 -10.12 -80.43
N ASP A 3 -17.26 -10.25 -79.38
CA ASP A 3 -17.67 -10.07 -77.98
C ASP A 3 -17.96 -8.57 -77.72
N ARG A 4 -19.18 -8.26 -77.27
CA ARG A 4 -19.48 -6.93 -76.70
C ARG A 4 -19.21 -6.97 -75.20
N LYS A 5 -18.05 -6.43 -74.79
CA LYS A 5 -17.75 -6.14 -73.38
C LYS A 5 -18.71 -5.06 -72.86
N GLY A 6 -19.53 -5.41 -71.87
CA GLY A 6 -20.29 -4.44 -71.07
C GLY A 6 -19.37 -3.58 -70.19
N PRO A 7 -19.82 -2.40 -69.74
CA PRO A 7 -18.98 -1.46 -69.02
C PRO A 7 -18.56 -2.01 -67.65
N VAL A 8 -17.28 -1.92 -67.34
CA VAL A 8 -16.73 -2.19 -66.02
C VAL A 8 -17.10 -1.00 -65.13
N ILE A 9 -18.01 -1.22 -64.19
CA ILE A 9 -18.34 -0.25 -63.15
C ILE A 9 -17.12 -0.19 -62.22
N HIS A 10 -16.34 0.87 -62.31
CA HIS A 10 -15.33 1.17 -61.29
C HIS A 10 -16.07 1.61 -60.03
N GLU A 11 -16.19 0.71 -59.05
CA GLU A 11 -16.49 1.09 -57.67
C GLU A 11 -15.38 2.05 -57.22
N GLY A 12 -15.68 3.35 -57.26
CA GLY A 12 -14.81 4.36 -56.71
C GLY A 12 -14.55 4.01 -55.25
N THR A 13 -13.29 3.80 -54.89
CA THR A 13 -12.88 3.54 -53.51
C THR A 13 -13.54 4.57 -52.61
N ASP A 14 -14.44 4.08 -51.75
CA ASP A 14 -15.35 4.90 -50.97
C ASP A 14 -14.53 5.63 -49.90
N PHE A 15 -14.01 6.81 -50.26
CA PHE A 15 -13.14 7.62 -49.39
C PHE A 15 -13.80 7.88 -48.03
N THR A 16 -15.14 7.85 -47.97
CA THR A 16 -15.91 7.94 -46.73
C THR A 16 -15.59 6.80 -45.76
N GLN A 17 -15.47 5.56 -46.24
CA GLN A 17 -15.11 4.40 -45.43
C GLN A 17 -13.68 4.49 -44.91
N ILE A 18 -12.78 5.05 -45.72
CA ILE A 18 -11.38 5.32 -45.31
C ILE A 18 -11.35 6.38 -44.21
N PHE A 19 -12.09 7.47 -44.36
CA PHE A 19 -12.19 8.53 -43.33
C PHE A 19 -12.81 8.03 -42.03
N ILE A 20 -13.88 7.23 -42.09
CA ILE A 20 -14.51 6.63 -40.91
C ILE A 20 -13.52 5.70 -40.20
N SER A 21 -12.79 4.87 -40.96
CA SER A 21 -11.80 3.94 -40.40
C SER A 21 -10.66 4.67 -39.69
N ILE A 22 -10.14 5.75 -40.29
CA ILE A 22 -9.10 6.60 -39.68
C ILE A 22 -9.64 7.27 -38.42
N PHE A 23 -10.87 7.79 -38.46
CA PHE A 23 -11.49 8.47 -37.31
C PHE A 23 -11.68 7.52 -36.11
N VAL A 24 -12.17 6.31 -36.35
CA VAL A 24 -12.30 5.27 -35.31
C VAL A 24 -10.94 4.90 -34.73
N LEU A 25 -9.92 4.75 -35.57
CA LEU A 25 -8.56 4.41 -35.12
C LEU A 25 -7.96 5.53 -34.26
N VAL A 26 -8.14 6.79 -34.66
CA VAL A 26 -7.70 7.97 -33.89
C VAL A 26 -8.44 8.06 -32.55
N ILE A 27 -9.77 7.90 -32.52
CA ILE A 27 -10.54 7.88 -31.27
C ILE A 27 -10.07 6.76 -30.36
N THR A 28 -9.86 5.56 -30.90
CA THR A 28 -9.41 4.39 -30.12
C THR A 28 -8.02 4.64 -29.54
N LEU A 29 -7.10 5.24 -30.32
CA LEU A 29 -5.77 5.63 -29.86
C LEU A 29 -5.83 6.70 -28.77
N VAL A 30 -6.67 7.73 -28.95
CA VAL A 30 -6.87 8.80 -27.96
C VAL A 30 -7.46 8.25 -26.67
N LEU A 31 -8.49 7.40 -26.75
CA LEU A 31 -9.08 6.74 -25.57
C LEU A 31 -8.07 5.83 -24.89
N PHE A 32 -7.25 5.10 -25.64
CA PHE A 32 -6.17 4.26 -25.10
C PHE A 32 -5.08 5.08 -24.40
N ILE A 33 -4.69 6.23 -24.99
CA ILE A 33 -3.73 7.16 -24.39
C ILE A 33 -4.30 7.81 -23.13
N LEU A 34 -5.57 8.24 -23.14
CA LEU A 34 -6.24 8.81 -21.97
C LEU A 34 -6.42 7.76 -20.86
N TYR A 35 -6.74 6.53 -21.23
CA TYR A 35 -6.81 5.39 -20.30
C TYR A 35 -5.44 5.09 -19.68
N LYS A 36 -4.37 5.08 -20.48
CA LYS A 36 -3.00 4.92 -19.98
C LYS A 36 -2.54 6.12 -19.13
N ARG A 37 -2.89 7.35 -19.50
CA ARG A 37 -2.56 8.57 -18.74
C ARG A 37 -3.30 8.67 -17.41
N ARG A 38 -4.48 8.06 -17.28
CA ARG A 38 -5.21 7.96 -15.99
C ARG A 38 -4.52 7.05 -14.97
N LYS A 39 -3.57 6.21 -15.38
CA LYS A 39 -2.70 5.50 -14.43
C LYS A 39 -1.74 6.53 -13.82
N SER A 40 -2.22 7.26 -12.82
CA SER A 40 -1.37 8.02 -11.91
C SER A 40 -0.27 7.07 -11.44
N SER A 41 0.99 7.42 -11.69
CA SER A 41 2.12 6.64 -11.17
C SER A 41 2.03 6.74 -9.65
N ARG A 42 1.48 5.70 -9.02
CA ARG A 42 1.42 5.59 -7.56
C ARG A 42 2.88 5.57 -7.11
N GLN A 43 3.31 6.65 -6.45
CA GLN A 43 4.67 6.84 -5.96
C GLN A 43 4.70 7.04 -4.44
N GLY A 44 3.54 6.99 -3.77
CA GLY A 44 3.42 7.20 -2.33
C GLY A 44 3.90 6.00 -1.52
N ILE A 45 4.74 6.25 -0.51
CA ILE A 45 5.06 5.31 0.56
C ILE A 45 4.51 5.88 1.85
N LEU A 46 3.52 5.20 2.44
CA LEU A 46 2.87 5.67 3.66
C LEU A 46 3.55 5.04 4.88
N LEU A 47 4.11 5.85 5.77
CA LEU A 47 4.55 5.41 7.09
C LEU A 47 3.38 5.53 8.04
N THR A 48 2.90 4.40 8.57
CA THR A 48 1.74 4.34 9.45
C THR A 48 2.00 3.37 10.60
N GLY A 49 1.18 3.42 11.65
CA GLY A 49 1.34 2.64 12.88
C GLY A 49 0.96 3.46 14.11
N LEU A 50 0.88 2.81 15.27
CA LEU A 50 0.47 3.44 16.54
C LEU A 50 1.39 4.59 16.97
N CYS A 51 0.91 5.44 17.89
CA CYS A 51 1.76 6.45 18.53
C CYS A 51 3.05 5.83 19.09
N ASP A 52 4.10 6.65 19.14
CA ASP A 52 5.41 6.28 19.69
C ASP A 52 6.15 5.12 19.05
N SER A 53 5.63 4.52 17.96
CA SER A 53 6.33 3.47 17.20
C SER A 53 7.59 3.95 16.48
N GLY A 54 7.82 5.27 16.39
CA GLY A 54 9.02 5.88 15.81
C GLY A 54 8.90 6.27 14.33
N LYS A 55 7.69 6.37 13.78
CA LYS A 55 7.43 6.77 12.38
C LYS A 55 8.16 8.06 11.97
N THR A 56 8.02 9.13 12.76
CA THR A 56 8.62 10.44 12.44
C THR A 56 10.14 10.41 12.54
N LEU A 57 10.70 9.62 13.47
CA LEU A 57 12.15 9.45 13.57
C LEU A 57 12.70 8.67 12.36
N ILE A 58 12.01 7.61 11.93
CA ILE A 58 12.34 6.89 10.69
C ILE A 58 12.24 7.81 9.48
N TYR A 59 11.18 8.64 9.40
CA TYR A 59 11.01 9.63 8.35
C TYR A 59 12.20 10.60 8.31
N SER A 60 12.57 11.18 9.44
CA SER A 60 13.72 12.09 9.54
C SER A 60 15.03 11.43 9.15
N GLN A 61 15.23 10.17 9.56
CA GLN A 61 16.41 9.39 9.20
C GLN A 61 16.46 9.05 7.71
N LEU A 62 15.30 8.77 7.10
CA LEU A 62 15.20 8.42 5.68
C LEU A 62 15.39 9.64 4.76
N ILE A 63 14.83 10.80 5.12
CA ILE A 63 14.82 12.00 4.28
C ILE A 63 16.03 12.90 4.54
N TYR A 64 16.41 13.09 5.80
CA TYR A 64 17.46 14.06 6.18
C TYR A 64 18.74 13.41 6.69
N ASN A 65 18.74 12.08 6.91
CA ASN A 65 19.84 11.36 7.56
C ASN A 65 20.23 11.99 8.91
N LYS A 66 19.22 12.45 9.66
CA LYS A 66 19.36 13.16 10.94
C LYS A 66 18.44 12.57 12.01
N ASN A 67 18.99 12.46 13.21
CA ASN A 67 18.25 12.18 14.43
C ASN A 67 17.68 13.49 14.98
N VAL A 68 16.35 13.59 15.05
CA VAL A 68 15.65 14.75 15.59
C VAL A 68 14.80 14.28 16.76
N GLN A 69 14.79 15.01 17.87
CA GLN A 69 13.84 14.74 18.95
C GLN A 69 12.42 14.96 18.42
N THR A 70 11.56 13.94 18.53
CA THR A 70 10.21 13.98 17.98
C THR A 70 9.16 13.96 19.09
N HIS A 71 8.03 14.61 18.83
CA HIS A 71 6.81 14.57 19.63
C HIS A 71 5.67 14.04 18.75
N THR A 72 4.52 13.75 19.35
CA THR A 72 3.33 13.28 18.62
C THR A 72 2.97 14.22 17.46
N SER A 73 3.07 13.72 16.24
CA SER A 73 2.73 14.47 15.02
C SER A 73 1.25 14.86 15.00
N ILE A 74 0.98 16.15 14.82
CA ILE A 74 -0.38 16.72 14.69
C ILE A 74 -0.79 16.81 13.21
N LYS A 75 0.19 16.83 12.30
CA LYS A 75 0.05 16.93 10.85
C LYS A 75 0.98 15.92 10.17
N GLU A 76 0.68 15.56 8.92
CA GLU A 76 1.55 14.72 8.09
C GLU A 76 2.87 15.42 7.72
N ASN A 77 3.96 14.65 7.68
CA ASN A 77 5.20 15.08 7.03
C ASN A 77 5.30 14.45 5.65
N ILE A 78 5.75 15.24 4.66
CA ILE A 78 5.87 14.78 3.27
C ILE A 78 7.27 15.10 2.77
N GLY A 79 7.96 14.08 2.28
CA GLY A 79 9.31 14.19 1.76
C GLY A 79 9.49 13.39 0.47
N SER A 80 10.40 13.84 -0.38
CA SER A 80 10.81 13.09 -1.57
C SER A 80 12.04 12.25 -1.24
N TYR A 81 11.94 10.94 -1.48
CA TYR A 81 13.03 10.00 -1.35
C TYR A 81 13.51 9.59 -2.74
N LEU A 82 14.76 9.90 -3.05
CA LEU A 82 15.39 9.51 -4.31
C LEU A 82 15.79 8.04 -4.23
N ASN A 83 15.06 7.18 -4.92
CA ASN A 83 15.47 5.80 -5.16
C ASN A 83 16.35 5.74 -6.41
N THR A 84 17.06 4.64 -6.63
CA THR A 84 17.99 4.46 -7.76
C THR A 84 17.34 4.74 -9.12
N ASN A 85 16.06 4.37 -9.28
CA ASN A 85 15.35 4.42 -10.56
C ASN A 85 14.13 5.36 -10.57
N ASP A 86 13.66 5.83 -9.41
CA ASP A 86 12.42 6.61 -9.30
C ASP A 86 12.47 7.53 -8.06
N THR A 87 11.62 8.56 -8.03
CA THR A 87 11.42 9.39 -6.84
C THR A 87 10.15 8.94 -6.12
N LEU A 88 10.31 8.45 -4.89
CA LEU A 88 9.20 8.04 -4.03
C LEU A 88 8.77 9.21 -3.15
N LYS A 89 7.46 9.34 -2.92
CA LYS A 89 6.90 10.33 -1.99
C LYS A 89 6.65 9.64 -0.65
N ILE A 90 7.46 9.94 0.35
CA ILE A 90 7.30 9.42 1.71
C ILE A 90 6.31 10.31 2.45
N VAL A 91 5.29 9.70 3.06
CA VAL A 91 4.27 10.39 3.85
C VAL A 91 4.24 9.79 5.26
N ASP A 92 4.61 10.58 6.27
CA ASP A 92 4.50 10.22 7.69
C ASP A 92 3.09 10.53 8.19
N ILE A 93 2.32 9.48 8.50
CA ILE A 93 0.94 9.60 8.96
C ILE A 93 0.91 9.71 10.50
N PRO A 94 0.22 10.71 11.08
CA PRO A 94 0.00 10.79 12.52
C PRO A 94 -0.54 9.49 13.12
N GLY A 95 0.08 9.00 14.20
CA GLY A 95 -0.30 7.73 14.83
C GLY A 95 -1.46 7.82 15.81
N HIS A 96 -1.87 9.04 16.20
CA HIS A 96 -2.93 9.24 17.18
C HIS A 96 -4.28 8.82 16.59
N GLU A 97 -5.05 8.03 17.34
CA GLU A 97 -6.31 7.40 16.87
C GLU A 97 -7.26 8.39 16.17
N ARG A 98 -7.49 9.55 16.77
CA ARG A 98 -8.33 10.63 16.19
C ARG A 98 -7.88 11.18 14.83
N LEU A 99 -6.59 11.07 14.50
CA LEU A 99 -6.00 11.68 13.30
C LEU A 99 -5.64 10.63 12.24
N ARG A 100 -5.21 9.43 12.66
CA ARG A 100 -4.64 8.42 11.77
C ARG A 100 -5.58 8.06 10.61
N ASP A 101 -6.87 7.89 10.87
CA ASP A 101 -7.85 7.49 9.85
C ASP A 101 -8.04 8.60 8.81
N LYS A 102 -8.21 9.85 9.28
CA LYS A 102 -8.36 11.02 8.39
C LYS A 102 -7.19 11.15 7.41
N PHE A 103 -5.96 11.05 7.90
CA PHE A 103 -4.77 11.19 7.06
C PHE A 103 -4.54 9.94 6.19
N PHE A 104 -4.82 8.74 6.70
CA PHE A 104 -4.74 7.52 5.89
C PHE A 104 -5.71 7.58 4.69
N GLU A 105 -6.97 7.98 4.92
CA GLU A 105 -7.98 8.19 3.87
C GLU A 105 -7.50 9.16 2.79
N GLN A 106 -6.84 10.26 3.20
CA GLN A 106 -6.32 11.27 2.28
C GLN A 106 -5.21 10.75 1.35
N TYR A 107 -4.40 9.79 1.82
CA TYR A 107 -3.19 9.37 1.11
C TYR A 107 -3.21 7.93 0.56
N LYS A 108 -4.16 7.07 0.97
CA LYS A 108 -4.24 5.66 0.52
C LYS A 108 -4.38 5.49 -0.99
N GLY A 109 -4.99 6.46 -1.68
CA GLY A 109 -5.17 6.42 -3.14
C GLY A 109 -3.87 6.48 -3.94
N ILE A 110 -2.81 7.10 -3.39
CA ILE A 110 -1.51 7.25 -4.06
C ILE A 110 -0.48 6.20 -3.62
N ALA A 111 -0.84 5.31 -2.69
CA ALA A 111 0.07 4.37 -2.09
C ALA A 111 0.56 3.32 -3.11
N LYS A 112 1.87 3.31 -3.35
CA LYS A 112 2.62 2.22 -4.00
C LYS A 112 3.03 1.18 -2.95
N GLY A 113 3.34 1.66 -1.74
CA GLY A 113 3.71 0.85 -0.60
C GLY A 113 3.22 1.45 0.72
N ILE A 114 3.03 0.58 1.72
CA ILE A 114 2.66 0.96 3.08
C ILE A 114 3.70 0.35 4.01
N VAL A 115 4.27 1.15 4.90
CA VAL A 115 5.17 0.70 5.96
C VAL A 115 4.42 0.83 7.28
N PHE A 116 4.06 -0.30 7.87
CA PHE A 116 3.43 -0.39 9.17
C PHE A 116 4.51 -0.52 10.24
N VAL A 117 4.82 0.60 10.90
CA VAL A 117 5.87 0.72 11.92
C VAL A 117 5.35 0.28 13.27
N VAL A 118 6.05 -0.68 13.87
CA VAL A 118 5.71 -1.31 15.15
C VAL A 118 6.79 -1.00 16.17
N ASP A 119 6.39 -0.64 17.39
CA ASP A 119 7.31 -0.66 18.54
C ASP A 119 7.50 -2.11 18.99
N SER A 120 8.66 -2.69 18.69
CA SER A 120 8.95 -4.07 19.07
C SER A 120 9.10 -4.30 20.57
N LEU A 121 9.27 -3.25 21.38
CA LEU A 121 9.35 -3.36 22.84
C LEU A 121 7.95 -3.51 23.46
N THR A 122 7.03 -2.63 23.06
CA THR A 122 5.69 -2.53 23.68
C THR A 122 4.62 -3.34 22.94
N LEU A 123 4.96 -3.97 21.81
CA LEU A 123 4.00 -4.69 20.96
C LEU A 123 3.02 -5.60 21.73
N GLN A 124 3.46 -6.32 22.77
CA GLN A 124 2.56 -7.20 23.52
C GLN A 124 1.43 -6.46 24.25
N GLN A 125 1.69 -5.22 24.70
CA GLN A 125 0.72 -4.38 25.38
C GLN A 125 -0.24 -3.77 24.35
N ASP A 126 0.31 -3.37 23.20
CA ASP A 126 -0.41 -2.60 22.17
C ASP A 126 -1.00 -3.48 21.05
N ILE A 127 -0.85 -4.81 21.13
CA ILE A 127 -1.16 -5.72 20.01
C ILE A 127 -2.61 -5.60 19.56
N ARG A 128 -3.57 -5.39 20.47
CA ARG A 128 -4.99 -5.29 20.12
C ARG A 128 -5.24 -4.09 19.21
N ASP A 129 -4.75 -2.92 19.61
CA ASP A 129 -4.92 -1.67 18.87
C ASP A 129 -4.11 -1.69 17.55
N ALA A 130 -2.91 -2.28 17.58
CA ALA A 130 -2.06 -2.41 16.40
C ALA A 130 -2.68 -3.36 15.36
N ALA A 131 -3.20 -4.52 15.82
CA ALA A 131 -3.82 -5.51 14.95
C ALA A 131 -5.17 -5.04 14.41
N GLU A 132 -5.98 -4.33 15.20
CA GLU A 132 -7.21 -3.72 14.69
C GLU A 132 -6.90 -2.66 13.63
N PHE A 133 -5.87 -1.83 13.85
CA PHE A 133 -5.47 -0.85 12.85
C PHE A 133 -4.97 -1.50 11.56
N LEU A 134 -4.10 -2.51 11.69
CA LEU A 134 -3.59 -3.26 10.54
C LEU A 134 -4.72 -3.98 9.80
N TYR A 135 -5.67 -4.58 10.53
CA TYR A 135 -6.86 -5.22 9.96
C TYR A 135 -7.65 -4.24 9.09
N ASN A 136 -7.95 -3.04 9.61
CA ASN A 136 -8.69 -2.01 8.87
C ASN A 136 -7.97 -1.59 7.58
N ILE A 137 -6.64 -1.48 7.61
CA ILE A 137 -5.83 -1.22 6.41
C ILE A 137 -5.94 -2.37 5.40
N LEU A 138 -5.87 -3.61 5.86
CA LEU A 138 -5.86 -4.79 4.99
C LEU A 138 -7.21 -5.08 4.32
N VAL A 139 -8.32 -4.70 4.95
CA VAL A 139 -9.68 -4.85 4.39
C VAL A 139 -10.17 -3.60 3.64
N ASP A 140 -9.38 -2.53 3.61
CA ASP A 140 -9.77 -1.29 2.93
C ASP A 140 -9.95 -1.52 1.42
N PRO A 141 -11.10 -1.11 0.82
CA PRO A 141 -11.37 -1.35 -0.60
C PRO A 141 -10.34 -0.72 -1.56
N VAL A 142 -9.78 0.44 -1.21
CA VAL A 142 -8.78 1.11 -2.04
C VAL A 142 -7.45 0.37 -1.94
N VAL A 143 -7.05 -0.07 -0.74
CA VAL A 143 -5.86 -0.92 -0.54
C VAL A 143 -6.00 -2.24 -1.27
N LEU A 144 -7.15 -2.92 -1.16
CA LEU A 144 -7.42 -4.19 -1.85
C LEU A 144 -7.48 -4.04 -3.38
N SER A 145 -8.01 -2.92 -3.89
CA SER A 145 -8.04 -2.64 -5.33
C SER A 145 -6.66 -2.26 -5.85
N ASN A 146 -5.86 -1.54 -5.06
CA ASN A 146 -4.55 -1.06 -5.48
C ASN A 146 -3.44 -2.09 -5.29
N CYS A 147 -3.60 -3.00 -4.33
CA CYS A 147 -2.59 -3.95 -3.84
C CYS A 147 -1.20 -3.31 -3.66
N PRO A 148 -1.06 -2.28 -2.80
CA PRO A 148 0.27 -1.76 -2.48
C PRO A 148 1.09 -2.85 -1.76
N SER A 149 2.42 -2.85 -1.92
CA SER A 149 3.26 -3.72 -1.09
C SER A 149 3.23 -3.24 0.36
N LEU A 150 3.14 -4.14 1.31
CA LEU A 150 3.11 -3.83 2.74
C LEU A 150 4.40 -4.31 3.41
N LEU A 151 5.00 -3.46 4.24
CA LEU A 151 6.13 -3.82 5.10
C LEU A 151 5.73 -3.64 6.55
N ILE A 152 5.81 -4.69 7.35
CA ILE A 152 5.77 -4.56 8.82
C ILE A 152 7.21 -4.29 9.28
N LEU A 153 7.45 -3.06 9.74
CA LEU A 153 8.77 -2.60 10.17
C LEU A 153 8.86 -2.64 11.69
N CYS A 154 9.60 -3.62 12.19
CA CYS A 154 9.79 -3.91 13.61
C CYS A 154 10.87 -2.97 14.16
N ASN A 155 10.46 -1.82 14.70
CA ASN A 155 11.35 -0.75 15.13
C ASN A 155 11.78 -0.90 16.60
N LYS A 156 12.81 -0.13 17.00
CA LYS A 156 13.42 -0.13 18.34
C LYS A 156 14.13 -1.43 18.72
N GLN A 157 14.70 -2.12 17.71
CA GLN A 157 15.50 -3.33 17.89
C GLN A 157 16.81 -3.10 18.66
N ASP A 158 17.18 -1.84 18.90
CA ASP A 158 18.30 -1.47 19.74
C ASP A 158 18.06 -1.75 21.24
N GLN A 159 16.82 -2.07 21.62
CA GLN A 159 16.42 -2.38 22.99
C GLN A 159 16.45 -3.87 23.28
N THR A 160 17.00 -4.26 24.44
CA THR A 160 17.27 -5.66 24.82
C THR A 160 16.06 -6.59 24.77
N PHE A 161 14.85 -6.08 25.02
CA PHE A 161 13.62 -6.88 25.05
C PHE A 161 12.74 -6.71 23.80
N ALA A 162 13.25 -6.04 22.77
CA ALA A 162 12.55 -5.89 21.50
C ALA A 162 12.28 -7.26 20.85
N LYS A 163 11.05 -7.45 20.36
CA LYS A 163 10.67 -8.65 19.62
C LYS A 163 11.22 -8.59 18.20
N GLY A 164 11.95 -9.62 17.79
CA GLY A 164 12.40 -9.81 16.41
C GLY A 164 11.24 -10.07 15.44
N GLY A 165 11.48 -9.90 14.15
CA GLY A 165 10.49 -9.90 13.08
C GLY A 165 9.66 -11.19 13.00
N THR A 166 10.28 -12.36 13.22
CA THR A 166 9.55 -13.65 13.23
C THR A 166 8.56 -13.72 14.39
N ALA A 167 8.92 -13.21 15.57
CA ALA A 167 8.02 -13.18 16.72
C ALA A 167 6.89 -12.17 16.50
N VAL A 168 7.22 -10.98 15.97
CA VAL A 168 6.21 -9.96 15.59
C VAL A 168 5.21 -10.53 14.59
N LYS A 169 5.69 -11.25 13.56
CA LYS A 169 4.84 -11.94 12.58
C LYS A 169 3.82 -12.83 13.27
N SER A 170 4.29 -13.77 14.09
CA SER A 170 3.44 -14.76 14.76
C SER A 170 2.43 -14.11 15.71
N ILE A 171 2.83 -13.04 16.41
CA ILE A 171 1.94 -12.27 17.30
C ILE A 171 0.81 -11.63 16.50
N PHE A 172 1.11 -10.96 15.38
CA PHE A 172 0.08 -10.37 14.52
C PHE A 172 -0.82 -11.41 13.88
N GLU A 173 -0.27 -12.52 13.39
CA GLU A 173 -1.07 -13.57 12.76
C GLU A 173 -2.10 -14.15 13.72
N LYS A 174 -1.69 -14.43 14.95
CA LYS A 174 -2.58 -14.92 16.02
C LYS A 174 -3.68 -13.91 16.37
N GLU A 175 -3.33 -12.63 16.51
CA GLU A 175 -4.31 -11.60 16.87
C GLU A 175 -5.27 -11.32 15.70
N LEU A 176 -4.77 -11.23 14.47
CA LEU A 176 -5.59 -11.05 13.27
C LEU A 176 -6.53 -12.24 13.04
N ASN A 177 -6.09 -13.46 13.34
CA ASN A 177 -6.98 -14.64 13.33
C ASN A 177 -8.15 -14.48 14.31
N THR A 178 -7.86 -14.00 15.51
CA THR A 178 -8.89 -13.75 16.53
C THR A 178 -9.84 -12.63 16.11
N LEU A 179 -9.30 -11.54 15.57
CA LEU A 179 -10.08 -10.37 15.12
C LEU A 179 -11.01 -10.73 13.95
N ARG A 180 -10.51 -11.41 12.91
CA ARG A 180 -11.35 -11.76 11.75
C ARG A 180 -12.51 -12.69 12.14
N ILE A 181 -12.30 -13.63 13.07
CA ILE A 181 -13.36 -14.53 13.57
C ILE A 181 -14.40 -13.71 14.34
N THR A 182 -13.94 -12.80 15.21
CA THR A 182 -14.82 -11.95 16.02
C THR A 182 -15.65 -11.01 15.15
N LYS A 183 -15.04 -10.32 14.18
CA LYS A 183 -15.74 -9.43 13.24
C LYS A 183 -16.68 -10.22 12.32
N SER A 184 -16.32 -11.44 11.90
CA SER A 184 -17.20 -12.31 11.10
C SER A 184 -18.51 -12.63 11.81
N LYS A 185 -18.43 -13.02 13.10
CA LYS A 185 -19.60 -13.34 13.93
C LYS A 185 -20.50 -12.11 14.16
N GLN A 186 -19.91 -10.93 14.30
CA GLN A 186 -20.69 -9.68 14.42
C GLN A 186 -21.49 -9.35 13.15
N LEU A 187 -21.06 -9.87 11.99
CA LEU A 187 -21.69 -9.63 10.69
C LEU A 187 -22.62 -10.77 10.24
N ASP A 188 -22.97 -11.70 11.13
CA ASP A 188 -23.84 -12.85 10.79
C ASP A 188 -25.24 -12.44 10.33
N SER A 189 -25.72 -11.27 10.73
CA SER A 189 -27.01 -10.70 10.30
C SER A 189 -26.93 -9.83 9.04
N VAL A 190 -25.74 -9.66 8.44
CA VAL A 190 -25.51 -8.79 7.27
C VAL A 190 -25.52 -9.62 5.98
N ASP A 191 -25.88 -8.98 4.86
CA ASP A 191 -25.84 -9.61 3.52
C ASP A 191 -24.50 -10.33 3.27
N PRO A 192 -24.52 -11.62 2.87
CA PRO A 192 -23.32 -12.41 2.61
C PRO A 192 -22.30 -11.77 1.66
N LYS A 193 -22.76 -10.95 0.69
CA LYS A 193 -21.87 -10.24 -0.24
C LYS A 193 -21.07 -9.13 0.45
N VAL A 194 -21.73 -8.38 1.33
CA VAL A 194 -21.10 -7.32 2.12
C VAL A 194 -20.16 -7.94 3.16
N LYS A 195 -20.59 -9.05 3.77
CA LYS A 195 -19.77 -9.85 4.69
C LYS A 195 -18.46 -10.29 4.02
N LYS A 196 -18.52 -10.91 2.84
CA LYS A 196 -17.31 -11.39 2.13
C LYS A 196 -16.36 -10.27 1.72
N ALA A 197 -16.88 -9.09 1.38
CA ALA A 197 -16.05 -7.94 1.00
C ALA A 197 -15.28 -7.33 2.20
N ALA A 198 -15.82 -7.48 3.42
CA ALA A 198 -15.22 -6.95 4.65
C ALA A 198 -14.30 -7.97 5.38
N MET A 199 -14.14 -9.19 4.86
CA MET A 199 -13.41 -10.24 5.53
C MET A 199 -11.96 -10.37 5.08
N LEU A 200 -11.07 -10.62 6.04
CA LEU A 200 -9.65 -10.83 5.82
C LEU A 200 -9.34 -12.32 5.64
N GLY A 201 -9.06 -12.74 4.41
CA GLY A 201 -8.73 -14.12 4.07
C GLY A 201 -9.90 -15.11 4.22
N ASN A 202 -9.58 -16.41 4.30
CA ASN A 202 -10.56 -17.47 4.55
C ASN A 202 -10.70 -17.73 6.06
N PRO A 203 -11.88 -17.56 6.69
CA PRO A 203 -12.06 -17.78 8.14
C PRO A 203 -11.89 -19.24 8.57
N ASP A 204 -12.00 -20.21 7.66
CA ASP A 204 -11.96 -21.64 7.98
C ASP A 204 -10.54 -22.22 8.10
N GLU A 205 -9.52 -21.47 7.67
CA GLU A 205 -8.10 -21.85 7.71
C GLU A 205 -7.33 -20.85 8.55
N ASP A 206 -6.33 -21.27 9.33
CA ASP A 206 -5.50 -20.36 10.12
C ASP A 206 -4.91 -19.22 9.30
N PHE A 207 -4.87 -18.03 9.90
CA PHE A 207 -4.41 -16.83 9.22
C PHE A 207 -2.88 -16.87 9.01
N ASP A 208 -2.45 -16.72 7.76
CA ASP A 208 -1.07 -16.44 7.38
C ASP A 208 -1.06 -15.22 6.46
N PHE A 209 -0.10 -14.31 6.68
CA PHE A 209 0.12 -13.18 5.77
C PHE A 209 0.38 -13.62 4.32
N ALA A 210 0.93 -14.82 4.11
CA ALA A 210 1.17 -15.39 2.78
C ALA A 210 -0.12 -15.66 1.99
N ALA A 211 -1.26 -15.82 2.67
CA ALA A 211 -2.57 -16.04 2.03
C ALA A 211 -3.21 -14.74 1.52
N LEU A 212 -2.64 -13.57 1.83
CA LEU A 212 -3.17 -12.28 1.41
C LEU A 212 -2.82 -11.94 -0.04
N ARG A 213 -3.71 -11.17 -0.69
CA ARG A 213 -3.43 -10.57 -2.00
C ARG A 213 -2.35 -9.50 -1.94
N VAL A 214 -2.28 -8.80 -0.81
CA VAL A 214 -1.27 -7.80 -0.51
C VAL A 214 0.00 -8.53 -0.10
N LYS A 215 1.12 -8.28 -0.79
CA LYS A 215 2.41 -8.84 -0.40
C LYS A 215 2.88 -8.18 0.90
N VAL A 216 3.04 -8.97 1.95
CA VAL A 216 3.53 -8.53 3.25
C VAL A 216 4.98 -9.00 3.43
N ASP A 217 5.90 -8.04 3.53
CA ASP A 217 7.28 -8.26 3.95
C ASP A 217 7.43 -7.85 5.43
N ILE A 218 8.48 -8.37 6.09
CA ILE A 218 8.85 -7.97 7.45
C ILE A 218 10.33 -7.57 7.44
N ALA A 219 10.65 -6.49 8.14
CA ALA A 219 12.01 -6.07 8.39
C ALA A 219 12.18 -5.56 9.81
N GLU A 220 13.41 -5.59 10.28
CA GLU A 220 13.84 -5.07 11.58
C GLU A 220 14.54 -3.72 11.38
N SER A 221 14.40 -2.83 12.36
CA SER A 221 15.08 -1.52 12.35
C SER A 221 15.25 -0.95 13.74
N TYR A 222 16.16 0.01 13.86
CA TYR A 222 16.16 0.99 14.94
C TYR A 222 16.54 2.36 14.39
N ALA A 223 15.67 3.33 14.60
CA ALA A 223 15.87 4.66 14.03
C ALA A 223 16.91 5.50 14.80
N TYR A 224 17.24 5.12 16.03
CA TYR A 224 18.27 5.77 16.84
C TYR A 224 18.79 4.80 17.90
N HIS A 225 20.10 4.80 18.11
CA HIS A 225 20.76 4.17 19.25
C HIS A 225 21.59 5.20 20.02
N LYS A 226 21.90 4.91 21.29
CA LYS A 226 22.63 5.83 22.19
C LYS A 226 24.01 6.26 21.67
N ASN A 227 24.64 5.44 20.83
CA ASN A 227 25.92 5.77 20.18
C ASN A 227 25.76 6.63 18.91
N GLY A 228 24.54 7.09 18.59
CA GLY A 228 24.24 7.89 17.41
C GLY A 228 24.03 7.09 16.13
N SER A 229 24.14 5.75 16.17
CA SER A 229 23.87 4.91 15.00
C SER A 229 22.37 4.70 14.79
N ALA A 230 22.00 4.29 13.58
CA ALA A 230 20.65 3.88 13.21
C ALA A 230 20.77 2.75 12.19
N ASP A 231 19.89 1.76 12.27
CA ASP A 231 19.73 0.72 11.25
C ASP A 231 18.33 0.82 10.64
N ILE A 232 18.30 1.23 9.38
CA ILE A 232 17.12 1.24 8.53
C ILE A 232 17.42 0.56 7.18
N GLU A 233 18.42 -0.31 7.13
CA GLU A 233 18.86 -0.95 5.88
C GLU A 233 17.77 -1.87 5.32
N GLY A 234 17.07 -2.62 6.17
CA GLY A 234 15.94 -3.45 5.78
C GLY A 234 14.84 -2.64 5.06
N LEU A 235 14.53 -1.44 5.58
CA LEU A 235 13.61 -0.51 4.95
C LEU A 235 14.14 0.00 3.60
N LYS A 236 15.40 0.46 3.54
CA LYS A 236 16.02 0.94 2.29
C LYS A 236 16.04 -0.15 1.21
N LYS A 237 16.39 -1.39 1.57
CA LYS A 237 16.38 -2.54 0.66
C LYS A 237 14.98 -2.87 0.16
N TRP A 238 13.96 -2.71 1.00
CA TRP A 238 12.58 -2.87 0.60
C TRP A 238 12.13 -1.75 -0.36
N LEU A 239 12.49 -0.49 -0.07
CA LEU A 239 12.21 0.66 -0.93
C LEU A 239 12.89 0.54 -2.31
N ALA A 240 14.09 -0.02 -2.37
CA ALA A 240 14.83 -0.25 -3.62
C ALA A 240 14.12 -1.17 -4.62
N ARG A 241 13.08 -1.90 -4.20
CA ARG A 241 12.29 -2.78 -5.07
C ARG A 241 11.27 -2.04 -5.95
N PHE A 242 11.02 -0.75 -5.68
CA PHE A 242 10.04 0.08 -6.39
C PHE A 242 10.65 0.87 -7.54
#